data_AF-A0A2E1YTB6-F1
#
_entry.id   AF-A0A2E1YTB6-F1
#
_cell.length_a   1.000
_cell.length_b   1.000
_cell.length_c   1.000
_cell.angle_alpha   90.00
_cell.angle_beta   90.00
_cell.angle_gamma   90.00
#
_symmetry.space_group_name_H-M   'P 1'
#
loop_
_entity.id
_entity.type
_entity.pdbx_description
1 polymer ?
#
loop_
_entity_poly.entity_id
_entity_poly.type
_entity_poly.pdbx_seq_one_letter_code
_entity_poly.pdbx_strand_id
1 'polypeptide(L)'
;MYYNEFYPGYQIAMPSPLMDDIVEYSDGTEATQEQIAKDVTSFLAWTAEPELEERKSLGVKTLFFLILLTIMLLGVKRKIWKDVE
;
A
#
# COMPACT_ATOMS: atom_id res chain seq x y z
N MET A 1 -17.91 13.65 -23.73
CA MET A 1 -18.10 12.92 -22.46
C MET A 1 -18.19 11.44 -22.78
N TYR A 2 -17.55 10.60 -21.98
CA TYR A 2 -17.49 9.16 -22.14
C TYR A 2 -18.13 8.48 -20.92
N TYR A 3 -18.79 7.34 -21.13
CA TYR A 3 -19.37 6.57 -20.04
C TYR A 3 -18.30 5.77 -19.28
N ASN A 4 -18.32 5.81 -17.94
CA ASN A 4 -17.46 4.99 -17.09
C ASN A 4 -18.18 4.65 -15.78
N GLU A 5 -18.26 3.37 -15.42
CA GLU A 5 -19.00 2.90 -14.24
C GLU A 5 -18.44 3.43 -12.90
N PHE A 6 -17.14 3.66 -12.81
CA PHE A 6 -16.46 4.05 -11.57
C PHE A 6 -16.39 5.57 -11.37
N TYR A 7 -16.57 6.37 -12.42
CA TYR A 7 -16.48 7.82 -12.32
C TYR A 7 -17.79 8.41 -11.73
N PRO A 8 -17.73 9.38 -10.79
CA PRO A 8 -18.93 10.00 -10.24
C PRO A 8 -19.85 10.57 -11.33
N GLY A 9 -21.12 10.15 -11.33
CA GLY A 9 -22.09 10.56 -12.35
C GLY A 9 -21.96 9.84 -13.70
N TYR A 10 -21.14 8.79 -13.77
CA TYR A 10 -20.95 7.92 -14.93
C TYR A 10 -20.42 8.59 -16.21
N GLN A 11 -20.01 9.86 -16.14
CA GLN A 11 -19.55 10.63 -17.30
C GLN A 11 -18.21 11.30 -17.02
N ILE A 12 -17.18 10.90 -17.76
CA ILE A 12 -15.83 11.46 -17.68
C ILE A 12 -15.45 12.20 -18.96
N ALA A 13 -14.67 13.27 -18.85
CA ALA A 13 -14.16 14.03 -20.00
C ALA A 13 -12.92 13.39 -20.66
N MET A 14 -12.28 12.45 -19.97
CA MET A 14 -11.11 11.72 -20.44
C MET A 14 -11.53 10.57 -21.38
N PRO A 15 -11.00 10.48 -22.61
CA PRO A 15 -11.18 9.31 -23.46
C PRO A 15 -10.46 8.08 -22.89
N SER A 16 -10.80 6.86 -23.31
CA SER A 16 -10.08 5.65 -22.89
C SER A 16 -8.59 5.78 -23.26
N PRO A 17 -7.67 5.88 -22.29
CA PRO A 17 -6.27 6.14 -22.58
C PRO A 17 -5.46 4.87 -22.83
N LEU A 18 -6.00 3.70 -22.46
CA LEU A 18 -5.33 2.41 -22.55
C LEU A 18 -6.02 1.54 -23.60
N MET A 19 -5.20 0.85 -24.39
CA MET A 19 -5.55 -0.15 -25.38
C MET A 19 -4.47 -1.23 -25.34
N ASP A 20 -4.79 -2.44 -25.80
CA ASP A 20 -3.80 -3.51 -25.93
C ASP A 20 -2.66 -3.08 -26.88
N ASP A 21 -1.44 -3.47 -26.53
CA ASP A 21 -0.21 -3.27 -27.30
C ASP A 21 0.13 -1.79 -27.63
N ILE A 22 -0.40 -0.85 -26.84
CA ILE A 22 -0.11 0.59 -26.99
C ILE A 22 1.33 0.96 -26.59
N VAL A 23 2.01 0.10 -25.83
CA VAL A 23 3.40 0.25 -25.40
C VAL A 23 4.14 -1.08 -25.55
N GLU A 24 5.47 -1.01 -25.72
CA GLU A 24 6.34 -2.18 -25.74
C GLU A 24 7.17 -2.21 -24.45
N TYR A 25 7.04 -3.29 -23.68
CA TYR A 25 7.84 -3.47 -22.47
C TYR A 25 9.24 -3.99 -22.80
N SER A 26 10.26 -3.43 -22.16
CA SER A 26 11.66 -3.83 -22.38
C SER A 26 12.00 -5.23 -21.86
N ASP A 27 11.16 -5.79 -20.98
CA ASP A 27 11.34 -7.12 -20.38
C ASP A 27 10.54 -8.21 -21.11
N GLY A 28 9.84 -7.88 -22.19
CA GLY A 28 9.03 -8.81 -22.97
C GLY A 28 7.66 -9.14 -22.36
N THR A 29 7.21 -8.38 -21.34
CA THR A 29 5.86 -8.51 -20.80
C THR A 29 4.81 -8.17 -21.87
N GLU A 30 3.75 -8.98 -21.97
CA GLU A 30 2.63 -8.72 -22.88
C GLU A 30 1.87 -7.46 -22.46
N ALA A 31 1.70 -6.51 -23.38
CA ALA A 31 1.15 -5.19 -23.10
C ALA A 31 -0.39 -5.15 -23.19
N THR A 32 -1.05 -6.00 -22.40
CA THR A 32 -2.52 -5.97 -22.30
C THR A 32 -3.00 -4.72 -21.55
N GLN A 33 -4.22 -4.26 -21.84
CA GLN A 33 -4.84 -3.12 -21.17
C GLN A 33 -4.85 -3.26 -19.64
N GLU A 34 -5.13 -4.46 -19.13
CA GLU A 34 -5.14 -4.74 -17.68
C GLU A 34 -3.74 -4.66 -17.08
N GLN A 35 -2.73 -5.21 -17.76
CA GLN A 35 -1.34 -5.18 -17.32
C GLN A 35 -0.83 -3.74 -17.23
N ILE A 36 -1.07 -2.93 -18.26
CA ILE A 36 -0.67 -1.51 -18.27
C ILE A 36 -1.39 -0.74 -17.16
N ALA A 37 -2.69 -0.98 -16.96
CA ALA A 37 -3.43 -0.33 -15.88
C ALA A 37 -2.85 -0.66 -14.49
N LYS A 38 -2.46 -1.92 -14.27
CA LYS A 38 -1.84 -2.37 -13.02
C LYS A 38 -0.46 -1.75 -12.79
N ASP A 39 0.36 -1.64 -13.82
CA ASP A 39 1.71 -1.09 -13.69
C ASP A 39 1.67 0.43 -13.47
N VAL A 40 0.81 1.15 -14.21
CA VAL A 40 0.63 2.60 -14.03
C VAL A 40 0.08 2.90 -12.64
N THR A 41 -0.91 2.15 -12.16
CA THR A 41 -1.46 2.35 -10.81
C THR A 41 -0.43 2.03 -9.71
N SER A 42 0.42 1.02 -9.91
CA SER A 42 1.54 0.72 -9.01
C SER A 42 2.57 1.84 -8.96
N PHE A 43 2.90 2.42 -10.13
CA PHE A 43 3.78 3.59 -10.20
C PHE A 43 3.16 4.84 -9.56
N LEU A 44 1.86 5.06 -9.74
CA LEU A 44 1.12 6.14 -9.09
C LEU A 44 1.08 5.96 -7.55
N ALA A 45 0.95 4.73 -7.07
CA ALA A 45 1.02 4.43 -5.64
C ALA A 45 2.42 4.72 -5.08
N TRP A 46 3.48 4.33 -5.80
CA TRP A 46 4.85 4.65 -5.40
C TRP A 46 5.15 6.15 -5.42
N THR A 47 4.69 6.88 -6.44
CA THR A 47 4.86 8.34 -6.49
C THR A 47 4.09 9.07 -5.40
N ALA A 48 2.95 8.53 -4.95
CA ALA A 48 2.20 9.05 -3.82
C ALA A 48 2.87 8.76 -2.47
N GLU A 49 3.50 7.58 -2.30
CA GLU A 49 4.16 7.15 -1.06
C GLU A 49 5.55 6.51 -1.32
N PRO A 50 6.59 7.31 -1.63
CA PRO A 50 7.92 6.79 -1.94
C PRO A 50 8.61 6.12 -0.74
N GLU A 51 8.24 6.50 0.49
CA GLU A 51 8.80 5.96 1.75
C GLU A 51 8.10 4.68 2.24
N LEU A 52 7.14 4.14 1.48
CA LEU A 52 6.28 3.03 1.90
C LEU A 52 7.08 1.83 2.45
N GLU A 53 8.14 1.43 1.77
CA GLU A 53 8.96 0.28 2.14
C GLU A 53 9.78 0.53 3.41
N GLU A 54 10.37 1.73 3.54
CA GLU A 54 11.09 2.12 4.75
C GLU A 54 10.14 2.23 5.95
N ARG A 55 8.97 2.84 5.74
CA ARG A 55 7.90 2.97 6.74
C ARG A 55 7.42 1.60 7.23
N LYS A 56 7.19 0.65 6.31
CA LYS A 56 6.80 -0.73 6.67
C LYS A 56 7.91 -1.46 7.41
N SER A 57 9.14 -1.38 6.94
CA SER A 57 10.31 -2.02 7.59
C SER A 57 10.53 -1.50 9.01
N LEU A 58 10.43 -0.18 9.20
CA LEU A 58 10.51 0.44 10.52
C LEU A 58 9.33 0.01 11.39
N GLY A 59 8.11 0.02 10.85
CA GLY A 59 6.89 -0.38 11.56
C GLY A 59 6.98 -1.79 12.15
N VAL A 60 7.51 -2.76 11.40
CA VAL A 60 7.71 -4.14 11.89
C VAL A 60 8.69 -4.17 13.07
N LYS A 61 9.82 -3.45 12.98
CA LYS A 61 10.81 -3.34 14.07
C LYS A 61 10.20 -2.70 15.32
N THR A 62 9.42 -1.64 15.13
CA THR A 62 8.74 -0.92 16.22
C THR A 62 7.71 -1.81 16.90
N LEU A 63 6.91 -2.57 16.15
CA LEU A 63 5.94 -3.51 16.73
C LEU A 63 6.62 -4.59 17.58
N PHE A 64 7.72 -5.17 17.08
CA PHE A 64 8.49 -6.14 17.85
C PHE A 64 9.02 -5.55 19.16
N PHE A 65 9.57 -4.34 19.12
CA PHE A 65 10.03 -3.62 20.31
C PHE A 65 8.89 -3.36 21.31
N LEU A 66 7.73 -2.90 20.83
CA LEU A 66 6.58 -2.61 21.68
C LEU A 66 6.02 -3.86 22.35
N ILE A 67 6.02 -5.02 21.67
CA ILE A 67 5.61 -6.30 22.27
C ILE A 67 6.54 -6.67 23.42
N LEU A 68 7.86 -6.60 23.21
CA LEU A 68 8.85 -6.90 24.26
C LEU A 68 8.72 -5.93 25.44
N LEU A 69 8.60 -4.63 25.15
CA LEU A 69 8.41 -3.60 26.16
C LEU A 69 7.14 -3.87 26.98
N THR A 70 6.04 -4.24 26.31
CA THR A 70 4.77 -4.56 26.96
C THR A 70 4.91 -5.75 27.91
N ILE A 71 5.56 -6.84 27.48
CA ILE A 71 5.80 -8.02 28.33
C ILE A 71 6.62 -7.64 29.57
N MET A 72 7.68 -6.84 29.39
CA MET A 72 8.52 -6.38 30.49
C MET A 72 7.74 -5.51 31.47
N LEU A 73 6.96 -4.54 30.98
CA LEU A 73 6.13 -3.65 31.81
C LEU A 73 5.05 -4.43 32.56
N LEU A 74 4.44 -5.46 31.94
CA LEU A 74 3.52 -6.35 32.63
C LEU A 74 4.21 -7.12 33.77
N GLY A 75 5.44 -7.58 33.56
CA GLY A 75 6.26 -8.17 34.61
C GLY A 75 6.53 -7.21 35.77
N VAL A 76 6.89 -5.97 35.46
CA VAL A 76 7.10 -4.90 36.47
C VAL A 76 5.81 -4.59 37.22
N LYS A 77 4.67 -4.44 36.52
CA LYS A 77 3.35 -4.24 37.15
C LYS A 77 3.05 -5.35 38.14
N ARG A 78 3.16 -6.61 37.72
CA ARG A 78 2.87 -7.77 38.57
C ARG A 78 3.77 -7.82 39.81
N LYS A 79 5.04 -7.41 39.69
CA LYS A 79 5.98 -7.41 40.81
C LYS A 79 5.67 -6.30 41.83
N ILE A 80 5.42 -5.07 41.36
CA ILE A 80 5.19 -3.91 42.24
C ILE A 80 3.84 -4.03 42.98
N TRP A 81 2.81 -4.53 42.31
CA TRP A 81 1.45 -4.56 42.85
C TRP A 81 1.13 -5.83 43.65
N LYS A 82 2.11 -6.72 43.83
CA LYS A 82 1.94 -8.01 44.53
C LYS A 82 1.46 -7.87 45.98
N ASP A 83 1.77 -6.75 46.64
CA ASP A 83 1.45 -6.53 48.05
C ASP A 83 0.10 -5.81 48.26
N VAL A 84 -0.50 -5.32 47.18
CA VAL A 84 -1.78 -4.58 47.18
C VAL A 84 -2.93 -5.44 46.64
N GLU A 85 -2.60 -6.40 45.76
CA GLU A 85 -3.50 -7.33 45.09
C GLU A 85 -3.16 -8.77 45.50
#